data_AF-A0A7R9GAY7-F1
#
_entry.id   AF-A0A7R9GAY7-F1
#
_cell.length_a   1.000
_cell.length_b   1.000
_cell.length_c   1.000
_cell.angle_alpha   90.00
_cell.angle_beta   90.00
_cell.angle_gamma   90.00
#
_symmetry.space_group_name_H-M   'P 1'
#
loop_
_entity.id
_entity.type
_entity.pdbx_description
1 polymer ?
#
loop_
_entity_poly.entity_id
_entity_poly.type
_entity_poly.pdbx_seq_one_letter_code
_entity_poly.pdbx_strand_id
1 'polypeptide(L)'
;MFQGWNALLASVWGCCLIGFTWGQLSDSPDVLRNWCLDSDYHKPQPGPEPQLFSECSPWKERSCCNATVSKLIHHNVKVWHGFQFRHCPPQVSSECLRFFRRDFCFYECSPNLGPWVEFEYARKSRQQRFRNVPLCASECEAWFHACKDDLTCVRNWGSEFDWIEGTNRCPENAKCQLIRDTYADAKDFCETVWDNDFKYTPDNEPCMVLSFDPSSGNPNDNVTEAAISRHMNSINSMLNRQRIMERSFSCRISPSIAVSRGIPKLVCDFSFREFDKMRQLKGKPKETPRQKKERKQDFSPENQHKALRVALPIFVGFWVLIGIFIYLNTRPKH
;
A
#
# COMPACT_ATOMS: atom_id res chain seq x y z
N MET A 1 16.53 17.29 39.27
CA MET A 1 15.27 17.43 38.49
C MET A 1 15.55 17.83 37.02
N PHE A 2 16.60 17.30 36.38
CA PHE A 2 17.01 17.68 35.02
C PHE A 2 17.60 16.47 34.24
N GLN A 3 16.95 15.30 34.33
CA GLN A 3 17.32 14.12 33.55
C GLN A 3 16.19 13.58 32.65
N GLY A 4 15.00 14.17 32.68
CA GLY A 4 13.83 13.69 31.91
C GLY A 4 13.58 14.37 30.55
N TRP A 5 14.30 15.45 30.22
CA TRP A 5 13.91 16.32 29.09
C TRP A 5 14.64 16.02 27.77
N ASN A 6 15.79 15.36 27.80
CA ASN A 6 16.53 15.01 26.57
C ASN A 6 15.96 13.80 25.82
N ALA A 7 15.24 12.91 26.51
CA ALA A 7 14.58 11.76 25.86
C ALA A 7 13.32 12.17 25.07
N LEU A 8 12.61 13.21 25.53
CA LEU A 8 11.40 13.73 24.87
C LEU A 8 11.70 14.60 23.64
N LEU A 9 12.84 15.30 23.62
CA LEU A 9 13.22 16.08 22.43
C LEU A 9 13.81 15.20 21.32
N ALA A 10 14.46 14.08 21.66
CA ALA A 10 14.93 13.10 20.69
C ALA A 10 13.78 12.32 20.02
N SER A 11 12.68 12.03 20.75
CA SER A 11 11.51 11.35 20.18
C SER A 11 10.69 12.28 19.26
N VAL A 12 10.60 13.57 19.57
CA VAL A 12 9.86 14.54 18.76
C VAL A 12 10.60 14.92 17.46
N TRP A 13 11.94 14.97 17.48
CA TRP A 13 12.73 15.19 16.26
C TRP A 13 12.87 13.93 15.38
N GLY A 14 12.78 12.74 15.97
CA GLY A 14 12.74 11.48 15.22
C GLY A 14 11.44 11.30 14.42
N CYS A 15 10.30 11.74 14.96
CA CYS A 15 9.00 11.59 14.30
C CYS A 15 8.75 12.61 13.18
N CYS A 16 9.34 13.81 13.23
CA CYS A 16 9.09 14.86 12.24
C CYS A 16 9.82 14.70 10.89
N LEU A 17 10.75 13.74 10.75
CA LEU A 17 11.41 13.41 9.48
C LEU A 17 10.86 12.15 8.81
N ILE A 18 9.91 11.45 9.44
CA ILE A 18 9.15 10.41 8.78
C ILE A 18 8.07 11.14 7.98
N GLY A 19 8.42 11.55 6.76
CA GLY A 19 7.41 11.92 5.78
C GLY A 19 6.37 10.82 5.75
N PHE A 20 5.09 11.18 5.81
CA PHE A 20 3.96 10.29 5.55
C PHE A 20 4.08 9.72 4.12
N THR A 21 5.00 8.79 3.90
CA THR A 21 4.85 7.77 2.88
C THR A 21 3.81 6.82 3.45
N TRP A 22 2.77 6.51 2.67
CA TRP A 22 1.81 5.45 2.96
C TRP A 22 2.62 4.20 3.35
N GLY A 23 2.74 4.00 4.66
CA GLY A 23 3.64 3.02 5.24
C GLY A 23 2.98 1.66 5.18
N GLN A 24 3.78 0.64 4.89
CA GLN A 24 3.36 -0.74 5.02
C GLN A 24 2.64 -0.95 6.37
N LEU A 25 1.50 -1.64 6.39
CA LEU A 25 0.68 -1.80 7.60
C LEU A 25 1.36 -2.60 8.72
N SER A 26 2.42 -3.34 8.40
CA SER A 26 3.22 -4.09 9.36
C SER A 26 4.65 -4.25 8.86
N ASP A 27 5.62 -4.13 9.76
CA ASP A 27 7.02 -4.46 9.48
C ASP A 27 7.38 -5.90 9.88
N SER A 28 6.41 -6.72 10.29
CA SER A 28 6.65 -8.13 10.62
C SER A 28 6.56 -9.03 9.38
N PRO A 29 7.66 -9.67 8.93
CA PRO A 29 7.64 -10.59 7.80
C PRO A 29 6.56 -11.68 7.93
N ASP A 30 6.37 -12.23 9.12
CA ASP A 30 5.43 -13.33 9.34
C ASP A 30 3.97 -12.89 9.19
N VAL A 31 3.67 -11.65 9.58
CA VAL A 31 2.34 -11.05 9.38
C VAL A 31 2.12 -10.77 7.90
N LEU A 32 3.12 -10.24 7.19
CA LEU A 32 3.02 -9.96 5.76
C LEU A 32 2.85 -11.22 4.89
N ARG A 33 3.40 -12.36 5.34
CA ARG A 33 3.23 -13.67 4.68
C ARG A 33 1.85 -14.28 4.84
N ASN A 34 1.14 -13.90 5.91
CA ASN A 34 -0.07 -14.58 6.36
C ASN A 34 -1.15 -13.53 6.65
N TRP A 35 -1.54 -12.79 5.62
CA TRP A 35 -2.49 -11.70 5.75
C TRP A 35 -3.84 -12.07 5.14
N CYS A 36 -4.90 -12.00 5.93
CA CYS A 36 -6.27 -11.98 5.43
C CYS A 36 -6.83 -10.56 5.56
N LEU A 37 -7.47 -10.06 4.51
CA LEU A 37 -8.07 -8.73 4.55
C LEU A 37 -9.16 -8.67 5.63
N ASP A 38 -9.32 -7.51 6.25
CA ASP A 38 -10.46 -7.25 7.12
C ASP A 38 -11.72 -6.92 6.28
N SER A 39 -12.53 -7.95 6.01
CA SER A 39 -13.82 -7.86 5.32
C SER A 39 -14.81 -8.96 5.76
N ASP A 40 -16.07 -8.83 5.37
CA ASP A 40 -17.17 -9.73 5.74
C ASP A 40 -16.95 -11.22 5.40
N TYR A 41 -16.15 -11.54 4.38
CA TYR A 41 -15.97 -12.92 3.89
C TYR A 41 -14.58 -13.51 4.14
N HIS A 42 -13.68 -12.73 4.73
CA HIS A 42 -12.36 -13.21 5.12
C HIS A 42 -12.40 -13.79 6.53
N LYS A 43 -11.61 -14.84 6.75
CA LYS A 43 -11.23 -15.30 8.08
C LYS A 43 -10.25 -14.31 8.71
N PRO A 44 -10.15 -14.26 10.05
CA PRO A 44 -9.15 -13.41 10.72
C PRO A 44 -7.70 -13.79 10.40
N GLN A 45 -7.44 -15.07 10.11
CA GLN A 45 -6.10 -15.59 9.83
C GLN A 45 -6.17 -16.74 8.81
N PRO A 46 -5.09 -16.97 8.03
CA PRO A 46 -5.03 -18.08 7.10
C PRO A 46 -5.07 -19.44 7.81
N GLY A 47 -5.65 -20.44 7.16
CA GLY A 47 -5.62 -21.82 7.64
C GLY A 47 -6.11 -22.81 6.59
N PRO A 48 -5.96 -24.13 6.84
CA PRO A 48 -6.35 -25.17 5.90
C PRO A 48 -7.88 -25.26 5.76
N GLU A 49 -8.33 -25.43 4.51
CA GLU A 49 -9.72 -25.52 4.07
C GLU A 49 -9.82 -26.62 2.98
N PRO A 50 -9.85 -27.91 3.35
CA PRO A 50 -9.76 -29.01 2.38
C PRO A 50 -10.96 -29.10 1.43
N GLN A 51 -12.04 -28.37 1.72
CA GLN A 51 -13.29 -28.38 0.96
C GLN A 51 -13.49 -27.13 0.08
N LEU A 52 -12.42 -26.36 -0.18
CA LEU A 52 -12.50 -25.26 -1.14
C LEU A 52 -12.92 -25.78 -2.53
N PHE A 53 -13.87 -25.08 -3.13
CA PHE A 53 -14.57 -25.54 -4.32
C PHE A 53 -13.86 -25.08 -5.60
N SER A 54 -13.71 -26.01 -6.55
CA SER A 54 -13.33 -25.79 -7.95
C SER A 54 -12.15 -24.80 -8.13
N GLU A 55 -12.33 -23.63 -8.75
CA GLU A 55 -11.26 -22.67 -9.04
C GLU A 55 -10.58 -22.10 -7.77
N CYS A 56 -11.24 -22.16 -6.60
CA CYS A 56 -10.65 -21.75 -5.32
C CYS A 56 -9.87 -22.88 -4.62
N SER A 57 -9.95 -24.12 -5.12
CA SER A 57 -9.27 -25.28 -4.50
C SER A 57 -7.73 -25.19 -4.38
N PRO A 58 -7.00 -24.42 -5.21
CA PRO A 58 -5.54 -24.30 -5.05
C PRO A 58 -5.09 -23.75 -3.68
N TRP A 59 -5.94 -22.98 -2.99
CA TRP A 59 -5.64 -22.41 -1.67
C TRP A 59 -5.95 -23.33 -0.48
N LYS A 60 -6.40 -24.56 -0.71
CA LYS A 60 -6.90 -25.46 0.35
C LYS A 60 -5.94 -25.69 1.53
N GLU A 61 -4.62 -25.62 1.32
CA GLU A 61 -3.65 -25.83 2.41
C GLU A 61 -3.48 -24.57 3.28
N ARG A 62 -3.69 -23.38 2.72
CA ARG A 62 -3.53 -22.09 3.39
C ARG A 62 -4.42 -21.03 2.73
N SER A 63 -5.61 -20.83 3.29
CA SER A 63 -6.65 -19.95 2.74
C SER A 63 -7.19 -18.95 3.76
N CYS A 64 -7.56 -17.77 3.27
CA CYS A 64 -8.32 -16.75 3.98
C CYS A 64 -9.85 -16.87 3.82
N CYS A 65 -10.34 -17.61 2.84
CA CYS A 65 -11.76 -17.90 2.66
C CYS A 65 -12.08 -19.30 3.20
N ASN A 66 -13.35 -19.60 3.45
CA ASN A 66 -13.81 -20.95 3.82
C ASN A 66 -14.56 -21.64 2.66
N ALA A 67 -14.89 -22.92 2.83
CA ALA A 67 -15.63 -23.69 1.82
C ALA A 67 -16.97 -23.06 1.41
N THR A 68 -17.71 -22.46 2.36
CA THR A 68 -18.98 -21.78 2.08
C THR A 68 -18.79 -20.60 1.14
N VAL A 69 -17.82 -19.73 1.43
CA VAL A 69 -17.46 -18.58 0.58
C VAL A 69 -17.06 -19.06 -0.80
N SER A 70 -16.20 -20.08 -0.89
CA SER A 70 -15.78 -20.62 -2.19
C SER A 70 -16.98 -21.12 -3.03
N LYS A 71 -17.94 -21.82 -2.43
CA LYS A 71 -19.16 -22.26 -3.14
C LYS A 71 -20.03 -21.09 -3.57
N LEU A 72 -20.19 -20.08 -2.71
CA LEU A 72 -20.95 -18.86 -3.02
C LEU A 72 -20.35 -18.12 -4.22
N ILE A 73 -19.03 -17.97 -4.29
CA ILE A 73 -18.33 -17.38 -5.45
C ILE A 73 -18.73 -18.11 -6.74
N HIS A 74 -18.80 -19.44 -6.73
CA HIS A 74 -19.07 -20.22 -7.95
C HIS A 74 -20.55 -20.24 -8.35
N HIS A 75 -21.45 -20.35 -7.37
CA HIS A 75 -22.90 -20.38 -7.63
C HIS A 75 -23.46 -18.99 -7.95
N ASN A 76 -22.91 -17.95 -7.33
CA ASN A 76 -23.41 -16.59 -7.40
C ASN A 76 -22.42 -15.63 -8.05
N VAL A 77 -21.46 -16.11 -8.86
CA VAL A 77 -20.45 -15.25 -9.52
C VAL A 77 -21.07 -14.04 -10.24
N LYS A 78 -22.27 -14.23 -10.82
CA LYS A 78 -22.99 -13.19 -11.58
C LYS A 78 -23.53 -12.04 -10.72
N VAL A 79 -23.57 -12.20 -9.39
CA VAL A 79 -24.10 -11.28 -8.39
C VAL A 79 -23.21 -11.22 -7.12
N TRP A 80 -21.92 -11.55 -7.24
CA TRP A 80 -20.99 -11.60 -6.11
C TRP A 80 -20.85 -10.22 -5.47
N HIS A 81 -20.98 -10.10 -4.14
CA HIS A 81 -21.10 -8.80 -3.43
C HIS A 81 -22.20 -7.86 -3.95
N GLY A 82 -23.26 -8.40 -4.56
CA GLY A 82 -24.30 -7.61 -5.22
C GLY A 82 -23.91 -7.10 -6.61
N PHE A 83 -22.70 -7.41 -7.09
CA PHE A 83 -22.21 -7.00 -8.40
C PHE A 83 -22.83 -7.84 -9.53
N GLN A 84 -23.76 -7.24 -10.25
CA GLN A 84 -24.40 -7.74 -11.45
C GLN A 84 -23.49 -7.67 -12.67
N PHE A 85 -23.09 -8.85 -13.14
CA PHE A 85 -22.36 -9.01 -14.41
C PHE A 85 -23.26 -8.89 -15.66
N ARG A 86 -24.56 -8.66 -15.48
CA ARG A 86 -25.53 -8.35 -16.55
C ARG A 86 -25.85 -6.85 -16.61
N HIS A 87 -24.96 -6.00 -16.12
CA HIS A 87 -25.14 -4.54 -16.15
C HIS A 87 -25.31 -3.99 -17.58
N CYS A 88 -24.66 -4.63 -18.57
CA CYS A 88 -24.91 -4.43 -20.00
C CYS A 88 -25.41 -5.74 -20.62
N PRO A 89 -26.66 -5.83 -21.10
CA PRO A 89 -27.15 -7.04 -21.78
C PRO A 89 -26.54 -7.22 -23.18
N PRO A 90 -26.22 -8.46 -23.61
CA PRO A 90 -26.40 -9.73 -22.90
C PRO A 90 -25.37 -9.94 -21.78
N GLN A 91 -25.62 -10.93 -20.90
CA GLN A 91 -24.68 -11.34 -19.85
C GLN A 91 -23.27 -11.57 -20.45
N VAL A 92 -22.23 -11.09 -19.74
CA VAL A 92 -20.82 -11.36 -20.10
C VAL A 92 -20.56 -12.86 -20.30
N SER A 93 -19.66 -13.18 -21.22
CA SER A 93 -19.32 -14.54 -21.63
C SER A 93 -18.86 -15.43 -20.48
N SER A 94 -18.99 -16.74 -20.64
CA SER A 94 -18.53 -17.72 -19.64
C SER A 94 -17.01 -17.70 -19.47
N GLU A 95 -16.25 -17.43 -20.55
CA GLU A 95 -14.79 -17.33 -20.48
C GLU A 95 -14.37 -16.09 -19.67
N CYS A 96 -14.99 -14.94 -19.88
CA CYS A 96 -14.75 -13.75 -19.08
C CYS A 96 -15.12 -13.96 -17.61
N LEU A 97 -16.31 -14.52 -17.33
CA LEU A 97 -16.75 -14.83 -15.97
C LEU A 97 -15.82 -15.78 -15.23
N ARG A 98 -15.14 -16.69 -15.95
CA ARG A 98 -14.16 -17.60 -15.34
C ARG A 98 -12.98 -16.83 -14.75
N PHE A 99 -12.51 -15.78 -15.41
CA PHE A 99 -11.43 -14.96 -14.88
C PHE A 99 -11.86 -14.12 -13.68
N PHE A 100 -13.05 -13.49 -13.73
CA PHE A 100 -13.59 -12.81 -12.55
C PHE A 100 -13.80 -13.75 -11.36
N ARG A 101 -14.14 -15.02 -11.63
CA ARG A 101 -14.21 -16.03 -10.58
C ARG A 101 -12.85 -16.33 -9.94
N ARG A 102 -11.80 -16.46 -10.76
CA ARG A 102 -10.42 -16.66 -10.29
C ARG A 102 -9.94 -15.46 -9.49
N ASP A 103 -10.23 -14.26 -9.98
CA ASP A 103 -10.01 -13.00 -9.26
C ASP A 103 -10.69 -13.01 -7.89
N PHE A 104 -11.97 -13.38 -7.81
CA PHE A 104 -12.67 -13.49 -6.52
C PHE A 104 -12.08 -14.57 -5.61
N CYS A 105 -11.68 -15.73 -6.15
CA CYS A 105 -10.95 -16.73 -5.35
C CYS A 105 -9.62 -16.19 -4.84
N PHE A 106 -8.85 -15.50 -5.69
CA PHE A 106 -7.60 -14.87 -5.30
C PHE A 106 -7.82 -13.80 -4.22
N TYR A 107 -8.80 -12.92 -4.43
CA TYR A 107 -9.14 -11.83 -3.52
C TYR A 107 -9.55 -12.35 -2.14
N GLU A 108 -10.47 -13.33 -2.07
CA GLU A 108 -11.04 -13.79 -0.79
C GLU A 108 -10.15 -14.84 -0.10
N CYS A 109 -9.38 -15.63 -0.86
CA CYS A 109 -8.68 -16.81 -0.33
C CYS A 109 -7.16 -16.62 -0.19
N SER A 110 -6.53 -15.68 -0.91
CA SER A 110 -5.07 -15.56 -0.91
C SER A 110 -4.52 -14.97 0.39
N PRO A 111 -3.61 -15.67 1.11
CA PRO A 111 -2.94 -15.14 2.29
C PRO A 111 -1.72 -14.26 1.97
N ASN A 112 -1.38 -14.15 0.68
CA ASN A 112 -0.10 -13.63 0.17
C ASN A 112 -0.09 -12.11 -0.02
N LEU A 113 -1.17 -11.42 0.37
CA LEU A 113 -1.45 -10.04 -0.02
C LEU A 113 -0.82 -8.98 0.88
N GLY A 114 -0.26 -9.38 2.03
CA GLY A 114 0.22 -8.46 3.09
C GLY A 114 0.99 -7.23 2.59
N PRO A 115 2.01 -7.37 1.73
CA PRO A 115 2.80 -6.23 1.21
C PRO A 115 2.03 -5.18 0.39
N TRP A 116 0.76 -5.43 0.06
CA TRP A 116 -0.07 -4.58 -0.79
C TRP A 116 -1.36 -4.14 -0.12
N VAL A 117 -1.55 -4.43 1.16
CA VAL A 117 -2.79 -4.08 1.89
C VAL A 117 -2.78 -2.62 2.30
N GLU A 118 -3.91 -1.96 2.08
CA GLU A 118 -4.21 -0.60 2.52
C GLU A 118 -5.58 -0.55 3.23
N PHE A 119 -5.78 0.46 4.08
CA PHE A 119 -7.07 0.70 4.71
C PHE A 119 -8.05 1.40 3.77
N GLU A 120 -9.31 0.99 3.83
CA GLU A 120 -10.44 1.64 3.15
C GLU A 120 -11.52 2.01 4.18
N TYR A 121 -11.32 3.13 4.88
CA TYR A 121 -12.21 3.55 5.97
C TYR A 121 -13.64 3.92 5.55
N ALA A 122 -13.90 4.10 4.25
CA ALA A 122 -15.18 4.56 3.73
C ALA A 122 -16.25 3.46 3.69
N ARG A 123 -15.88 2.17 3.76
CA ARG A 123 -16.81 1.04 3.60
C ARG A 123 -16.93 0.26 4.91
N LYS A 124 -18.16 -0.06 5.33
CA LYS A 124 -18.40 -0.81 6.58
C LYS A 124 -18.12 -2.31 6.46
N SER A 125 -18.44 -2.91 5.31
CA SER A 125 -18.28 -4.34 5.02
C SER A 125 -16.84 -4.74 4.66
N ARG A 126 -15.98 -3.74 4.45
CA ARG A 126 -14.57 -3.92 4.07
C ARG A 126 -13.75 -2.77 4.62
N GLN A 127 -12.87 -3.07 5.57
CA GLN A 127 -11.97 -2.09 6.16
C GLN A 127 -10.60 -2.08 5.47
N GLN A 128 -10.27 -3.12 4.73
CA GLN A 128 -9.00 -3.27 4.02
C GLN A 128 -9.20 -3.75 2.58
N ARG A 129 -8.35 -3.28 1.69
CA ARG A 129 -8.22 -3.78 0.32
C ARG A 129 -6.75 -3.97 -0.02
N PHE A 130 -6.45 -4.64 -1.12
CA PHE A 130 -5.12 -4.56 -1.70
C PHE A 130 -5.06 -3.50 -2.80
N ARG A 131 -3.88 -2.97 -3.08
CA ARG A 131 -3.63 -2.07 -4.21
C ARG A 131 -2.26 -2.34 -4.81
N ASN A 132 -2.16 -2.24 -6.14
CA ASN A 132 -0.95 -2.44 -6.91
C ASN A 132 -0.31 -3.83 -6.72
N VAL A 133 -1.12 -4.87 -6.52
CA VAL A 133 -0.64 -6.25 -6.51
C VAL A 133 -0.05 -6.57 -7.89
N PRO A 134 1.19 -7.07 -7.99
CA PRO A 134 1.85 -7.27 -9.28
C PRO A 134 1.23 -8.47 -9.98
N LEU A 135 0.28 -8.26 -10.90
CA LEU A 135 -0.32 -9.34 -11.68
C LEU A 135 0.57 -9.67 -12.87
N CYS A 136 0.82 -10.96 -13.10
CA CYS A 136 1.60 -11.41 -14.25
C CYS A 136 0.99 -10.95 -15.57
N ALA A 137 1.85 -10.53 -16.50
CA ALA A 137 1.49 -10.07 -17.83
C ALA A 137 0.64 -11.11 -18.57
N SER A 138 1.07 -12.37 -18.56
CA SER A 138 0.33 -13.46 -19.21
C SER A 138 -1.07 -13.67 -18.62
N GLU A 139 -1.21 -13.52 -17.30
CA GLU A 139 -2.49 -13.69 -16.60
C GLU A 139 -3.45 -12.54 -16.97
N CYS A 140 -2.93 -11.31 -16.97
CA CYS A 140 -3.69 -10.12 -17.33
C CYS A 140 -4.12 -10.13 -18.81
N GLU A 141 -3.22 -10.50 -19.72
CA GLU A 141 -3.53 -10.60 -21.16
C GLU A 141 -4.58 -11.66 -21.44
N ALA A 142 -4.49 -12.82 -20.79
CA ALA A 142 -5.48 -13.88 -20.93
C ALA A 142 -6.86 -13.44 -20.42
N TRP A 143 -6.91 -12.72 -19.29
CA TRP A 143 -8.15 -12.16 -18.76
C TRP A 143 -8.77 -11.15 -19.72
N PHE A 144 -8.00 -10.15 -20.16
CA PHE A 144 -8.50 -9.16 -21.10
C PHE A 144 -8.99 -9.80 -22.40
N HIS A 145 -8.23 -10.75 -22.97
CA HIS A 145 -8.61 -11.42 -24.20
C HIS A 145 -9.91 -12.22 -24.07
N ALA A 146 -10.16 -12.83 -22.91
CA ALA A 146 -11.41 -13.54 -22.64
C ALA A 146 -12.62 -12.61 -22.52
N CYS A 147 -12.41 -11.34 -22.15
CA CYS A 147 -13.47 -10.36 -21.92
C CYS A 147 -13.64 -9.33 -23.04
N LYS A 148 -12.68 -9.17 -23.94
CA LYS A 148 -12.59 -8.02 -24.87
C LYS A 148 -13.83 -7.81 -25.76
N ASP A 149 -14.58 -8.88 -26.06
CA ASP A 149 -15.78 -8.86 -26.91
C ASP A 149 -17.09 -8.82 -26.10
N ASP A 150 -17.01 -8.78 -24.76
CA ASP A 150 -18.13 -8.53 -23.88
C ASP A 150 -18.39 -7.02 -23.71
N LEU A 151 -19.55 -6.67 -23.14
CA LEU A 151 -19.98 -5.28 -22.98
C LEU A 151 -19.79 -4.77 -21.55
N THR A 152 -19.48 -3.48 -21.44
CA THR A 152 -19.51 -2.70 -20.20
C THR A 152 -19.95 -1.28 -20.46
N CYS A 153 -20.30 -0.52 -19.42
CA CYS A 153 -20.73 0.88 -19.52
C CYS A 153 -19.82 1.85 -18.77
N VAL A 154 -18.89 1.35 -17.96
CA VAL A 154 -17.96 2.15 -17.17
C VAL A 154 -16.56 1.56 -17.27
N ARG A 155 -15.53 2.37 -17.01
CA ARG A 155 -14.13 1.95 -17.09
C ARG A 155 -13.62 1.39 -15.76
N ASN A 156 -14.01 1.99 -14.64
CA ASN A 156 -13.60 1.55 -13.32
C ASN A 156 -14.79 0.94 -12.57
N TRP A 157 -14.83 -0.38 -12.51
CA TRP A 157 -15.93 -1.14 -11.91
C TRP A 157 -15.93 -1.05 -10.38
N GLY A 158 -14.78 -0.68 -9.78
CA GLY A 158 -14.66 -0.47 -8.34
C GLY A 158 -15.30 0.83 -7.84
N SER A 159 -15.51 1.83 -8.72
CA SER A 159 -15.88 3.19 -8.31
C SER A 159 -16.89 3.94 -9.19
N GLU A 160 -17.12 3.56 -10.45
CA GLU A 160 -17.94 4.35 -11.39
C GLU A 160 -19.39 3.85 -11.57
N PHE A 161 -19.75 2.71 -11.00
CA PHE A 161 -21.15 2.23 -11.03
C PHE A 161 -22.02 2.96 -10.00
N ASP A 162 -23.29 3.16 -10.35
CA ASP A 162 -24.32 3.59 -9.40
C ASP A 162 -24.82 2.37 -8.61
N TRP A 163 -24.79 2.44 -7.28
CA TRP A 163 -25.28 1.38 -6.41
C TRP A 163 -26.70 1.68 -5.93
N ILE A 164 -27.68 0.96 -6.48
CA ILE A 164 -29.10 1.12 -6.18
C ILE A 164 -29.62 -0.19 -5.59
N GLU A 165 -30.22 -0.11 -4.40
CA GLU A 165 -30.75 -1.27 -3.67
C GLU A 165 -29.74 -2.42 -3.50
N GLY A 166 -28.47 -2.07 -3.28
CA GLY A 166 -27.39 -3.06 -3.09
C GLY A 166 -26.90 -3.74 -4.36
N THR A 167 -27.26 -3.23 -5.54
CA THR A 167 -26.74 -3.74 -6.82
C THR A 167 -26.19 -2.63 -7.70
N ASN A 168 -25.15 -2.93 -8.47
CA ASN A 168 -24.57 -1.98 -9.41
C ASN A 168 -25.43 -1.80 -10.67
N ARG A 169 -25.55 -0.56 -11.13
CA ARG A 169 -26.26 -0.13 -12.34
C ARG A 169 -25.37 0.82 -13.13
N CYS A 170 -25.47 0.74 -14.45
CA CYS A 170 -24.83 1.72 -15.31
C CYS A 170 -25.38 3.12 -15.02
N PRO A 171 -24.53 4.15 -14.94
CA PRO A 171 -24.98 5.52 -14.82
C PRO A 171 -25.94 5.91 -15.95
N GLU A 172 -26.90 6.81 -15.68
CA GLU A 172 -28.02 7.12 -16.58
C GLU A 172 -27.61 7.45 -18.02
N ASN A 173 -26.46 8.12 -18.21
CA ASN A 173 -25.95 8.54 -19.52
C ASN A 173 -24.84 7.62 -20.08
N ALA A 174 -24.49 6.56 -19.35
CA ALA A 174 -23.46 5.62 -19.78
C ALA A 174 -24.01 4.66 -20.83
N LYS A 175 -23.28 4.51 -21.94
CA LYS A 175 -23.64 3.59 -23.02
C LYS A 175 -22.84 2.31 -22.91
N CYS A 176 -23.48 1.18 -23.15
CA CYS A 176 -22.78 -0.10 -23.27
C CYS A 176 -21.87 -0.10 -24.51
N GLN A 177 -20.61 -0.44 -24.31
CA GLN A 177 -19.55 -0.51 -25.30
C GLN A 177 -18.76 -1.81 -25.10
N LEU A 178 -18.07 -2.27 -26.13
CA LEU A 178 -17.21 -3.43 -26.01
C LEU A 178 -16.05 -3.12 -25.07
N ILE A 179 -15.64 -4.10 -24.26
CA ILE A 179 -14.48 -3.96 -23.36
C ILE A 179 -13.24 -3.55 -24.16
N ARG A 180 -13.03 -4.08 -25.37
CA ARG A 180 -11.92 -3.66 -26.26
C ARG A 180 -11.97 -2.21 -26.75
N ASP A 181 -13.13 -1.59 -26.75
CA ASP A 181 -13.30 -0.17 -27.12
C ASP A 181 -13.22 0.72 -25.87
N THR A 182 -13.53 0.15 -24.70
CA THR A 182 -13.46 0.80 -23.40
C THR A 182 -12.04 0.91 -22.86
N TYR A 183 -11.15 -0.07 -23.09
CA TYR A 183 -9.76 -0.08 -22.59
C TYR A 183 -8.74 -0.09 -23.74
N ALA A 184 -7.59 0.56 -23.56
CA ALA A 184 -6.57 0.66 -24.59
C ALA A 184 -5.87 -0.68 -24.88
N ASP A 185 -5.56 -1.44 -23.83
CA ASP A 185 -4.90 -2.74 -23.88
C ASP A 185 -5.17 -3.55 -22.58
N ALA A 186 -4.56 -4.73 -22.46
CA ALA A 186 -4.71 -5.57 -21.27
C ALA A 186 -4.20 -4.88 -19.99
N LYS A 187 -3.11 -4.13 -20.08
CA LYS A 187 -2.57 -3.38 -18.95
C LYS A 187 -3.58 -2.35 -18.44
N ASP A 188 -4.13 -1.54 -19.35
CA ASP A 188 -5.16 -0.56 -19.01
C ASP A 188 -6.38 -1.23 -18.37
N PHE A 189 -6.79 -2.39 -18.88
CA PHE A 189 -7.87 -3.18 -18.29
C PHE A 189 -7.57 -3.62 -16.85
N CYS A 190 -6.50 -4.39 -16.61
CA CYS A 190 -6.24 -4.96 -15.28
C CYS A 190 -5.88 -3.91 -14.23
N GLU A 191 -5.23 -2.81 -14.63
CA GLU A 191 -4.88 -1.72 -13.70
C GLU A 191 -6.10 -0.83 -13.37
N THR A 192 -7.14 -0.81 -14.21
CA THR A 192 -8.27 0.12 -14.05
C THR A 192 -9.56 -0.53 -13.58
N VAL A 193 -9.87 -1.76 -14.02
CA VAL A 193 -11.19 -2.39 -13.81
C VAL A 193 -11.57 -2.43 -12.33
N TRP A 194 -10.62 -2.73 -11.44
CA TRP A 194 -10.80 -2.72 -9.99
C TRP A 194 -9.97 -1.64 -9.30
N ASP A 195 -9.97 -0.41 -9.83
CA ASP A 195 -9.39 0.76 -9.18
C ASP A 195 -7.94 0.56 -8.68
N ASN A 196 -7.04 0.11 -9.56
CA ASN A 196 -5.64 -0.20 -9.24
C ASN A 196 -5.44 -1.29 -8.16
N ASP A 197 -6.38 -2.21 -7.99
CA ASP A 197 -6.15 -3.46 -7.26
C ASP A 197 -4.89 -4.17 -7.80
N PHE A 198 -4.77 -4.29 -9.13
CA PHE A 198 -3.62 -4.88 -9.78
C PHE A 198 -2.71 -3.86 -10.47
N LYS A 199 -1.44 -4.27 -10.61
CA LYS A 199 -0.40 -3.62 -11.41
C LYS A 199 0.13 -4.62 -12.44
N TYR A 200 0.09 -4.28 -13.72
CA TYR A 200 0.63 -5.13 -14.77
C TYR A 200 2.15 -5.29 -14.60
N THR A 201 2.62 -6.53 -14.51
CA THR A 201 4.02 -6.85 -14.23
C THR A 201 4.52 -7.89 -15.23
N PRO A 202 5.64 -7.64 -15.95
CA PRO A 202 6.22 -8.62 -16.85
C PRO A 202 6.48 -9.98 -16.19
N ASP A 203 6.27 -11.08 -16.91
CA ASP A 203 6.38 -12.45 -16.34
C ASP A 203 7.81 -12.82 -15.89
N ASN A 204 8.83 -12.06 -16.32
CA ASN A 204 10.21 -12.23 -15.88
C ASN A 204 10.53 -11.48 -14.57
N GLU A 205 9.57 -10.73 -14.03
CA GLU A 205 9.64 -10.11 -12.71
C GLU A 205 8.75 -10.89 -11.71
N PRO A 206 8.98 -10.77 -10.38
CA PRO A 206 8.08 -11.39 -9.40
C PRO A 206 6.66 -10.85 -9.51
N CYS A 207 5.75 -11.68 -10.02
CA CYS A 207 4.34 -11.37 -10.26
C CYS A 207 3.44 -12.53 -9.79
N MET A 208 2.23 -12.19 -9.38
CA MET A 208 1.21 -13.11 -8.88
C MET A 208 0.34 -13.63 -10.01
N VAL A 209 -0.18 -14.84 -9.78
CA VAL A 209 -1.15 -15.52 -10.64
C VAL A 209 -2.47 -15.71 -9.90
N LEU A 210 -3.58 -15.65 -10.64
CA LEU A 210 -4.94 -15.86 -10.12
C LEU A 210 -5.34 -17.34 -10.08
N SER A 211 -4.54 -18.22 -10.65
CA SER A 211 -4.76 -19.67 -10.66
C SER A 211 -3.43 -20.39 -10.82
N PHE A 212 -3.25 -21.52 -10.13
CA PHE A 212 -2.03 -22.31 -10.17
C PHE A 212 -2.33 -23.78 -9.90
N ASP A 213 -1.42 -24.65 -10.31
CA ASP A 213 -1.46 -26.07 -9.93
C ASP A 213 -0.92 -26.23 -8.50
N PRO A 214 -1.74 -26.69 -7.54
CA PRO A 214 -1.31 -26.86 -6.16
C PRO A 214 -0.24 -27.95 -5.98
N SER A 215 -0.01 -28.82 -6.98
CA SER A 215 1.00 -29.88 -6.91
C SER A 215 2.42 -29.36 -6.70
N SER A 216 2.70 -28.14 -7.18
CA SER A 216 4.02 -27.49 -7.12
C SER A 216 4.11 -26.41 -6.04
N GLY A 217 3.11 -26.33 -5.15
CA GLY A 217 2.98 -25.28 -4.16
C GLY A 217 2.41 -23.98 -4.74
N ASN A 218 2.16 -23.00 -3.86
CA ASN A 218 1.62 -21.71 -4.25
C ASN A 218 2.75 -20.78 -4.75
N PRO A 219 2.81 -20.42 -6.04
CA PRO A 219 3.87 -19.58 -6.58
C PRO A 219 3.86 -18.15 -6.03
N ASN A 220 2.71 -17.67 -5.55
CA ASN A 220 2.58 -16.33 -4.97
C ASN A 220 3.38 -16.17 -3.67
N ASP A 221 3.75 -17.27 -3.01
CA ASP A 221 4.63 -17.26 -1.83
C ASP A 221 5.97 -16.57 -2.14
N ASN A 222 6.60 -16.92 -3.26
CA ASN A 222 7.87 -16.35 -3.68
C ASN A 222 7.75 -14.85 -4.01
N VAL A 223 6.60 -14.43 -4.54
CA VAL A 223 6.32 -13.04 -4.87
C VAL A 223 6.20 -12.21 -3.60
N THR A 224 5.49 -12.72 -2.61
CA THR A 224 5.38 -12.11 -1.27
C THR A 224 6.74 -12.02 -0.61
N GLU A 225 7.56 -13.07 -0.62
CA GLU A 225 8.93 -13.03 -0.06
C GLU A 225 9.81 -11.98 -0.75
N ALA A 226 9.73 -11.87 -2.08
CA ALA A 226 10.48 -10.87 -2.83
C ALA A 226 10.04 -9.44 -2.46
N ALA A 227 8.74 -9.21 -2.23
CA ALA A 227 8.22 -7.93 -1.77
C ALA A 227 8.67 -7.60 -0.34
N ILE A 228 8.56 -8.56 0.59
CA ILE A 228 9.04 -8.41 1.98
C ILE A 228 10.53 -8.11 2.01
N SER A 229 11.34 -8.83 1.23
CA SER A 229 12.79 -8.62 1.15
C SER A 229 13.13 -7.21 0.66
N ARG A 230 12.42 -6.69 -0.35
CA ARG A 230 12.57 -5.31 -0.82
C ARG A 230 12.22 -4.29 0.27
N HIS A 231 11.12 -4.51 0.99
CA HIS A 231 10.69 -3.67 2.11
C HIS A 231 11.73 -3.63 3.23
N MET A 232 12.20 -4.79 3.68
CA MET A 232 13.23 -4.91 4.73
C MET A 232 14.56 -4.28 4.32
N ASN A 233 14.99 -4.45 3.06
CA ASN A 233 16.18 -3.79 2.55
C ASN A 233 16.05 -2.26 2.57
N SER A 234 14.86 -1.74 2.24
CA SER A 234 14.56 -0.31 2.32
C SER A 234 14.70 0.21 3.76
N ILE A 235 14.06 -0.47 4.72
CA ILE A 235 14.12 -0.15 6.16
C ILE A 235 15.57 -0.17 6.65
N ASN A 236 16.31 -1.24 6.36
CA ASN A 236 17.71 -1.37 6.77
C ASN A 236 18.58 -0.25 6.19
N SER A 237 18.34 0.17 4.95
CA SER A 237 19.03 1.32 4.36
C SER A 237 18.70 2.63 5.08
N MET A 238 17.45 2.83 5.50
CA MET A 238 17.02 4.01 6.27
C MET A 238 17.67 4.02 7.65
N LEU A 239 17.60 2.91 8.37
CA LEU A 239 18.23 2.74 9.69
C LEU A 239 19.75 2.94 9.63
N ASN A 240 20.42 2.44 8.59
CA ASN A 240 21.86 2.64 8.41
C ASN A 240 22.20 4.12 8.18
N ARG A 241 21.41 4.85 7.38
CA ARG A 241 21.58 6.31 7.21
C ARG A 241 21.38 7.05 8.52
N GLN A 242 20.40 6.66 9.32
CA GLN A 242 20.17 7.26 10.63
C GLN A 242 21.37 7.03 11.57
N ARG A 243 21.90 5.80 11.66
CA ARG A 243 23.10 5.50 12.46
C ARG A 243 24.33 6.30 12.01
N ILE A 244 24.52 6.50 10.70
CA ILE A 244 25.63 7.31 10.17
C ILE A 244 25.46 8.79 10.57
N MET A 245 24.23 9.32 10.53
CA MET A 245 23.96 10.67 11.01
C MET A 245 24.22 10.79 12.52
N GLU A 246 23.73 9.85 13.33
CA GLU A 246 23.96 9.84 14.79
C GLU A 246 25.45 9.75 15.14
N ARG A 247 26.25 8.95 14.42
CA ARG A 247 27.71 8.89 14.62
C ARG A 247 28.43 10.18 14.24
N SER A 248 27.89 10.94 13.28
CA SER A 248 28.43 12.25 12.90
C SER A 248 28.12 13.34 13.95
N PHE A 249 27.14 13.09 14.83
CA PHE A 249 26.76 13.94 15.96
C PHE A 249 27.15 13.28 17.30
N SER A 250 28.45 13.25 17.64
CA SER A 250 28.91 12.83 18.97
C SER A 250 29.34 14.05 19.79
N CYS A 251 28.48 14.58 20.65
CA CYS A 251 28.90 15.53 21.69
C CYS A 251 29.48 14.73 22.87
N ARG A 252 30.79 14.80 23.11
CA ARG A 252 31.42 14.33 24.35
C ARG A 252 31.59 15.50 25.30
N ILE A 253 31.32 15.28 26.59
CA ILE A 253 31.75 16.20 27.65
C ILE A 253 33.26 16.01 27.79
N SER A 254 34.04 17.03 27.45
CA SER A 254 35.51 17.00 27.58
C SER A 254 35.92 17.09 29.06
N PRO A 255 36.66 16.12 29.62
CA PRO A 255 37.17 16.20 30.99
C PRO A 255 38.55 16.86 30.96
N SER A 256 38.62 18.19 30.87
CA SER A 256 39.88 18.93 31.04
C SER A 256 39.66 20.29 31.69
N ILE A 257 39.60 20.25 33.02
CA ILE A 257 40.15 21.16 34.04
C ILE A 257 40.32 22.65 33.68
N ALA A 258 39.62 23.53 34.42
CA ALA A 258 40.23 24.49 35.35
C ALA A 258 39.17 25.17 36.23
N VAL A 259 39.42 25.19 37.53
CA VAL A 259 38.60 25.80 38.58
C VAL A 259 38.54 27.32 38.39
N SER A 260 37.38 27.84 38.02
CA SER A 260 36.68 28.93 38.74
C SER A 260 35.51 29.45 37.89
N ARG A 261 34.34 29.56 38.52
CA ARG A 261 33.04 30.00 37.97
C ARG A 261 32.36 28.94 37.09
N GLY A 262 31.52 28.15 37.76
CA GLY A 262 30.69 27.12 37.15
C GLY A 262 29.70 27.69 36.14
N ILE A 263 29.81 27.19 34.91
CA ILE A 263 28.75 26.68 34.02
C ILE A 263 29.49 25.75 33.04
N PRO A 264 29.14 24.45 32.92
CA PRO A 264 29.76 23.59 31.91
C PRO A 264 29.37 24.06 30.50
N LYS A 265 30.36 24.41 29.67
CA LYS A 265 30.14 24.65 28.23
C LYS A 265 29.98 23.31 27.51
N LEU A 266 28.84 23.11 26.86
CA LEU A 266 28.63 22.04 25.91
C LEU A 266 29.46 22.34 24.66
N VAL A 267 30.53 21.58 24.41
CA VAL A 267 31.29 21.64 23.15
C VAL A 267 30.84 20.45 22.32
N CYS A 268 30.16 20.72 21.20
CA CYS A 268 29.84 19.71 20.20
C CYS A 268 30.88 19.84 19.08
N ASP A 269 31.80 18.88 18.98
CA ASP A 269 32.73 18.82 17.86
C ASP A 269 32.00 18.25 16.64
N PHE A 270 31.83 19.09 15.62
CA PHE A 270 31.33 18.68 14.32
C PHE A 270 32.53 18.16 13.50
N SER A 271 32.72 16.84 13.45
CA SER A 271 33.78 16.26 12.61
C SER A 271 33.41 16.39 11.13
N PHE A 272 33.87 17.48 10.49
CA PHE A 272 33.69 17.73 9.06
C PHE A 272 34.44 16.73 8.15
N ARG A 273 35.24 15.82 8.71
CA ARG A 273 36.16 14.95 7.92
C ARG A 273 35.48 13.81 7.15
N GLU A 274 34.26 13.42 7.48
CA GLU A 274 33.58 12.29 6.80
C GLU A 274 32.55 12.73 5.75
N PHE A 275 32.09 13.98 5.78
CA PHE A 275 31.15 14.50 4.79
C PHE A 275 31.78 14.61 3.39
N ASP A 276 33.09 14.88 3.31
CA ASP A 276 33.82 14.94 2.04
C ASP A 276 34.03 13.57 1.39
N LYS A 277 34.17 12.48 2.18
CA LYS A 277 34.21 11.11 1.63
C LYS A 277 32.87 10.70 1.01
N MET A 278 31.75 11.17 1.56
CA MET A 278 30.42 10.92 1.01
C MET A 278 30.16 11.68 -0.31
N ARG A 279 30.84 12.80 -0.54
CA ARG A 279 30.72 13.56 -1.80
C ARG A 279 31.49 12.90 -2.94
N GLN A 280 32.52 12.10 -2.65
CA GLN A 280 33.34 11.45 -3.67
C GLN A 280 32.84 10.07 -4.13
N LEU A 281 31.98 9.39 -3.37
CA LEU A 281 31.41 8.08 -3.77
C LEU A 281 30.10 8.16 -4.58
N LYS A 282 29.59 9.35 -4.87
CA LYS A 282 28.39 9.53 -5.70
C LYS A 282 28.76 9.93 -7.13
N GLY A 283 28.97 8.92 -7.98
CA GLY A 283 28.58 9.08 -9.38
C GLY A 283 27.08 9.38 -9.44
N LYS A 284 26.67 10.45 -10.14
CA LYS A 284 25.24 10.77 -10.30
C LYS A 284 24.52 9.55 -10.89
N PRO A 285 23.39 9.09 -10.32
CA PRO A 285 22.55 8.10 -10.99
C PRO A 285 22.15 8.63 -12.36
N LYS A 286 22.17 7.78 -13.39
CA LYS A 286 21.81 8.15 -14.76
C LYS A 286 20.28 8.35 -14.81
N GLU A 287 19.82 9.55 -14.48
CA GLU A 287 18.40 9.92 -14.48
C GLU A 287 17.86 10.09 -15.90
N THR A 288 16.65 9.59 -16.15
CA THR A 288 15.96 9.83 -17.44
C THR A 288 15.50 11.29 -17.55
N PRO A 289 15.38 11.87 -18.76
CA PRO A 289 14.93 13.25 -18.94
C PRO A 289 13.57 13.57 -18.30
N ARG A 290 12.70 12.55 -18.20
CA ARG A 290 11.37 12.64 -17.58
C ARG A 290 11.44 12.81 -16.05
N GLN A 291 12.23 11.98 -15.36
CA GLN A 291 12.48 12.09 -13.91
C GLN A 291 13.11 13.44 -13.54
N LYS A 292 13.95 14.01 -14.42
CA LYS A 292 14.54 15.34 -14.23
C LYS A 292 13.52 16.47 -14.38
N LYS A 293 12.50 16.30 -15.23
CA LYS A 293 11.43 17.27 -15.45
C LYS A 293 10.45 17.28 -14.28
N GLU A 294 10.02 16.10 -13.83
CA GLU A 294 9.12 15.93 -12.69
C GLU A 294 9.73 16.53 -11.41
N ARG A 295 11.01 16.27 -11.13
CA ARG A 295 11.70 16.89 -9.99
C ARG A 295 11.76 18.41 -10.08
N LYS A 296 11.95 18.99 -11.27
CA LYS A 296 11.93 20.46 -11.42
C LYS A 296 10.54 21.05 -11.22
N GLN A 297 9.50 20.27 -11.51
CA GLN A 297 8.11 20.68 -11.39
C GLN A 297 7.64 20.61 -9.92
N ASP A 298 8.09 19.63 -9.15
CA ASP A 298 7.82 19.52 -7.70
C ASP A 298 8.45 20.67 -6.89
N PHE A 299 9.61 21.16 -7.32
CA PHE A 299 10.29 22.32 -6.72
C PHE A 299 9.85 23.68 -7.30
N SER A 300 8.77 23.71 -8.10
CA SER A 300 8.21 24.97 -8.59
C SER A 300 7.77 25.87 -7.43
N PRO A 301 8.05 27.20 -7.46
CA PRO A 301 7.64 28.15 -6.43
C PRO A 301 6.13 28.09 -6.13
N GLU A 302 5.31 27.74 -7.13
CA GLU A 302 3.86 27.60 -7.00
C GLU A 302 3.45 26.42 -6.11
N ASN A 303 4.15 25.28 -6.24
CA ASN A 303 3.88 24.07 -5.43
C ASN A 303 4.39 24.24 -4.00
N GLN A 304 5.51 24.94 -3.81
CA GLN A 304 5.99 25.32 -2.48
C GLN A 304 5.00 26.24 -1.76
N HIS A 305 4.40 27.20 -2.47
CA HIS A 305 3.42 28.12 -1.88
C HIS A 305 2.11 27.44 -1.49
N LYS A 306 1.66 26.44 -2.26
CA LYS A 306 0.50 25.60 -1.93
C LYS A 306 0.76 24.75 -0.68
N ALA A 307 1.94 24.12 -0.59
CA ALA A 307 2.34 23.33 0.57
C ALA A 307 2.43 24.19 1.85
N LEU A 308 3.04 25.39 1.77
CA LEU A 308 3.12 26.31 2.92
C LEU A 308 1.76 26.82 3.40
N ARG A 309 0.81 27.08 2.50
CA ARG A 309 -0.55 27.52 2.89
C ARG A 309 -1.32 26.48 3.70
N VAL A 310 -1.06 25.20 3.47
CA VAL A 310 -1.75 24.10 4.18
C VAL A 310 -1.01 23.73 5.47
N ALA A 311 0.31 23.62 5.42
CA ALA A 311 1.10 23.15 6.56
C ALA A 311 1.14 24.17 7.73
N LEU A 312 1.24 25.46 7.43
CA LEU A 312 1.40 26.51 8.44
C LEU A 312 0.19 26.63 9.42
N PRO A 313 -1.08 26.68 8.96
CA PRO A 313 -2.22 26.76 9.87
C PRO A 313 -2.41 25.48 10.71
N ILE A 314 -2.08 24.30 10.17
CA ILE A 314 -2.12 23.04 10.92
C ILE A 314 -1.07 23.06 12.04
N PHE A 315 0.15 23.52 11.72
CA PHE A 315 1.22 23.61 12.70
C PHE A 315 0.89 24.61 13.82
N VAL A 316 0.33 25.77 13.47
CA VAL A 316 -0.11 26.77 14.45
C VAL A 316 -1.26 26.22 15.32
N GLY A 317 -2.25 25.55 14.73
CA GLY A 317 -3.35 24.93 15.46
C GLY A 317 -2.87 23.88 16.48
N PHE A 318 -1.89 23.06 16.10
CA PHE A 318 -1.28 22.07 16.98
C PHE A 318 -0.57 22.72 18.18
N TRP A 319 0.20 23.79 17.95
CA TRP A 319 0.88 24.52 19.03
C TRP A 319 -0.09 25.25 19.97
N VAL A 320 -1.19 25.78 19.45
CA VAL A 320 -2.25 26.38 20.26
C VAL A 320 -2.93 25.33 21.15
N LEU A 321 -3.22 24.14 20.62
CA LEU A 321 -3.79 23.03 21.40
C LEU A 321 -2.86 22.56 22.51
N ILE A 322 -1.55 22.46 22.25
CA ILE A 322 -0.55 22.16 23.28
C ILE A 322 -0.53 23.27 24.35
N GLY A 323 -0.56 24.53 23.95
CA GLY A 323 -0.62 25.67 24.88
C GLY A 323 -1.86 25.64 25.78
N ILE A 324 -3.03 25.34 25.20
CA ILE A 324 -4.30 25.20 25.95
C ILE A 324 -4.22 24.01 26.91
N PHE A 325 -3.72 22.86 26.45
CA PHE A 325 -3.58 21.67 27.29
C PHE A 325 -2.65 21.92 28.50
N ILE A 326 -1.53 22.60 28.28
CA ILE A 326 -0.62 23.00 29.36
C ILE A 326 -1.36 23.95 30.32
N TYR A 327 -2.00 25.01 29.80
CA TYR A 327 -2.71 26.00 30.60
C TYR A 327 -3.81 25.39 31.48
N LEU A 328 -4.62 24.47 30.94
CA LEU A 328 -5.68 23.78 31.68
C LEU A 328 -5.14 22.88 32.79
N ASN A 329 -3.98 22.24 32.58
CA ASN A 329 -3.37 21.35 33.58
C ASN A 329 -2.48 22.06 34.59
N THR A 330 -2.02 23.29 34.31
CA THR A 330 -1.21 24.09 35.24
C THR A 330 -2.02 25.06 36.09
N ARG A 331 -3.32 25.22 35.84
CA ARG A 331 -4.17 26.14 36.61
C ARG A 331 -4.50 25.55 37.99
N PRO A 332 -4.25 26.26 39.11
CA PRO A 332 -4.67 25.79 40.42
C PRO A 332 -6.19 25.76 40.49
N LYS A 333 -6.75 24.60 40.88
CA LYS A 333 -8.18 24.45 41.14
C LYS A 333 -8.48 25.13 42.48
N HIS A 334 -9.21 26.24 42.44
CA HIS A 334 -9.81 26.86 43.61
C HIS A 334 -11.17 26.24 43.89
#